data_AF-A0A171KPZ8-F1
#
_entry.id   AF-A0A171KPZ8-F1
#
_cell.length_a   1.000
_cell.length_b   1.000
_cell.length_c   1.000
_cell.angle_alpha   90.00
_cell.angle_beta   90.00
_cell.angle_gamma   90.00
#
_symmetry.space_group_name_H-M   'P 1'
#
loop_
_entity.id
_entity.type
_entity.pdbx_description
1 polymer ?
#
loop_
_entity_poly.entity_id
_entity_poly.type
_entity_poly.pdbx_seq_one_letter_code
_entity_poly.pdbx_strand_id
1 'polypeptide(L)'
;MARLPRLYAPDTPQLAQAELTNPLQENGGGLDAAMFDTVQQWVAEASQQHRVTLHGWCLLPDRLICLCTPAQADSLARMMQALGRKLASRQMAGAVFNGRYRCALVQPGQWILPVLAWMESRPVAARLAPDAEAWPWSSARAHTGSLIPAPAWLHNHPDYWRCGNTPFDRQAAYRQLLHDGLSREQEQRIATALQGQWALGDAAFLERLAGTASRRVQPGKRGRPRKTAAASSR
;
A
#
# COMPACT_ATOMS: atom_id res chain seq x y z
N MET A 1 2.50 19.94 18.00
CA MET A 1 1.48 18.88 18.14
C MET A 1 2.19 17.53 18.15
N ALA A 2 2.02 16.74 19.22
CA ALA A 2 2.65 15.42 19.32
C ALA A 2 2.22 14.53 18.15
N ARG A 3 3.20 13.94 17.45
CA ARG A 3 2.96 13.10 16.26
C ARG A 3 2.41 11.76 16.72
N LEU A 4 1.24 11.36 16.20
CA LEU A 4 0.66 10.05 16.51
C LEU A 4 1.57 8.92 16.01
N PRO A 5 1.74 7.83 16.79
CA PRO A 5 2.42 6.62 16.33
C PRO A 5 1.67 6.01 15.14
N ARG A 6 2.35 5.21 14.32
CA ARG A 6 1.73 4.58 13.14
C ARG A 6 0.77 3.47 13.59
N LEU A 7 -0.34 3.33 12.86
CA LEU A 7 -1.32 2.28 13.13
C LEU A 7 -0.70 0.92 12.78
N TYR A 8 -0.59 0.05 13.77
CA TYR A 8 -0.10 -1.31 13.62
C TYR A 8 -1.02 -2.26 14.39
N ALA A 9 -1.26 -3.41 13.79
CA ALA A 9 -1.83 -4.57 14.45
C ALA A 9 -1.03 -5.80 13.97
N PRO A 10 -0.69 -6.75 14.87
CA PRO A 10 -0.02 -7.99 14.48
C PRO A 10 -0.77 -8.73 13.37
N ASP A 11 -0.01 -9.38 12.49
CA ASP A 11 -0.51 -10.25 11.42
C ASP A 11 -1.57 -9.61 10.49
N THR A 12 -1.61 -8.28 10.46
CA THR A 12 -2.60 -7.53 9.68
C THR A 12 -1.92 -6.87 8.48
N PRO A 13 -2.37 -7.15 7.24
CA PRO A 13 -1.85 -6.51 6.05
C PRO A 13 -2.02 -4.99 6.08
N GLN A 14 -1.06 -4.29 5.50
CA GLN A 14 -1.00 -2.84 5.40
C GLN A 14 -0.84 -2.41 3.96
N LEU A 15 -1.72 -1.52 3.50
CA LEU A 15 -1.51 -0.74 2.29
C LEU A 15 -0.65 0.46 2.68
N ALA A 16 0.53 0.60 2.09
CA ALA A 16 1.46 1.69 2.33
C ALA A 16 1.73 2.48 1.04
N GLN A 17 1.89 3.80 1.18
CA GLN A 17 2.26 4.70 0.09
C GLN A 17 3.31 5.72 0.58
N ALA A 18 4.39 5.88 -0.18
CA ALA A 18 5.34 6.98 -0.01
C ALA A 18 5.46 7.78 -1.30
N GLU A 19 5.30 9.09 -1.17
CA GLU A 19 5.50 10.04 -2.26
C GLU A 19 6.97 10.45 -2.31
N LEU A 20 7.55 10.42 -3.49
CA LEU A 20 8.89 10.89 -3.78
C LEU A 20 8.83 12.41 -4.01
N THR A 21 9.80 13.13 -3.48
CA THR A 21 9.92 14.58 -3.70
C THR A 21 10.33 14.87 -5.14
N ASN A 22 11.25 14.06 -5.68
CA ASN A 22 11.71 14.15 -7.05
C ASN A 22 11.24 12.91 -7.81
N PRO A 23 10.47 13.07 -8.91
CA PRO A 23 10.06 11.94 -9.73
C PRO A 23 11.26 11.17 -10.30
N LEU A 24 11.09 9.86 -10.51
CA LEU A 24 12.07 9.00 -11.19
C LEU A 24 12.04 9.26 -12.71
N GLN A 25 12.63 10.37 -13.12
CA GLN A 25 12.65 10.84 -14.50
C GLN A 25 14.06 11.16 -14.97
N GLU A 26 14.30 11.01 -16.27
CA GLU A 26 15.52 11.45 -16.93
C GLU A 26 15.50 12.98 -17.16
N ASN A 27 16.67 13.56 -17.44
CA ASN A 27 16.83 15.00 -17.72
C ASN A 27 16.02 15.50 -18.94
N GLY A 28 15.43 14.60 -19.73
CA GLY A 28 14.53 14.91 -20.85
C GLY A 28 13.03 14.66 -20.59
N GLY A 29 12.64 14.37 -19.35
CA GLY A 29 11.24 14.13 -18.96
C GLY A 29 10.72 12.71 -19.22
N GLY A 30 11.55 11.84 -19.82
CA GLY A 30 11.28 10.40 -19.94
C GLY A 30 11.39 9.67 -18.60
N LEU A 31 10.89 8.43 -18.56
CA LEU A 31 11.05 7.54 -17.40
C LEU A 31 12.47 6.99 -17.37
N ASP A 32 13.14 7.07 -16.22
CA ASP A 32 14.46 6.45 -16.02
C ASP A 32 14.30 4.97 -15.68
N ALA A 33 14.17 4.12 -16.71
CA ALA A 33 13.93 2.69 -16.54
C ALA A 33 14.99 2.01 -15.64
N ALA A 34 16.26 2.40 -15.77
CA ALA A 34 17.34 1.85 -14.96
C ALA A 34 17.20 2.22 -13.47
N MET A 35 16.74 3.43 -13.18
CA MET A 35 16.41 3.83 -11.81
C MET A 35 15.21 3.07 -11.27
N PHE A 36 14.15 2.88 -12.05
CA PHE A 36 13.01 2.06 -11.62
C PHE A 36 13.43 0.62 -11.27
N ASP A 37 14.24 -0.02 -12.11
CA ASP A 37 14.76 -1.37 -11.86
C ASP A 37 15.62 -1.41 -10.59
N THR A 38 16.47 -0.39 -10.40
CA THR A 38 17.31 -0.24 -9.21
C THR A 38 16.45 -0.09 -7.94
N VAL A 39 15.40 0.74 -7.99
CA VAL A 39 14.50 0.98 -6.85
C VAL A 39 13.69 -0.28 -6.55
N GLN A 40 13.22 -1.00 -7.56
CA GLN A 40 12.57 -2.30 -7.39
C GLN A 40 13.48 -3.29 -6.64
N GLN A 41 14.75 -3.37 -7.04
CA GLN A 41 15.73 -4.23 -6.38
C GLN A 41 15.94 -3.81 -4.91
N TRP A 42 16.01 -2.52 -4.62
CA TRP A 42 16.14 -2.05 -3.24
C TRP A 42 14.89 -2.28 -2.39
N VAL A 43 13.70 -2.20 -2.98
CA VAL A 43 12.45 -2.57 -2.31
C VAL A 43 12.49 -4.06 -1.93
N ALA A 44 12.93 -4.92 -2.86
CA ALA A 44 13.09 -6.34 -2.60
C ALA A 44 14.08 -6.62 -1.46
N GLU A 45 15.28 -6.04 -1.52
CA GLU A 45 16.31 -6.18 -0.48
C GLU A 45 15.84 -5.67 0.89
N ALA A 46 15.27 -4.46 0.93
CA ALA A 46 14.82 -3.85 2.17
C ALA A 46 13.66 -4.62 2.80
N SER A 47 12.76 -5.18 1.98
CA SER A 47 11.65 -6.00 2.48
C SER A 47 12.15 -7.27 3.17
N GLN A 48 13.12 -7.97 2.59
CA GLN A 48 13.71 -9.17 3.18
C GLN A 48 14.51 -8.82 4.44
N GLN A 49 15.38 -7.81 4.35
CA GLN A 49 16.22 -7.35 5.46
C GLN A 49 15.40 -6.98 6.71
N HIS A 50 14.22 -6.37 6.50
CA HIS A 50 13.36 -5.91 7.59
C HIS A 50 12.13 -6.79 7.84
N ARG A 51 12.09 -7.99 7.23
CA ARG A 51 11.02 -8.99 7.43
C ARG A 51 9.62 -8.41 7.16
N VAL A 52 9.47 -7.78 6.00
CA VAL A 52 8.21 -7.28 5.48
C VAL A 52 7.78 -8.20 4.34
N THR A 53 6.71 -8.95 4.54
CA THR A 53 6.17 -9.82 3.50
C THR A 53 5.43 -8.97 2.47
N LEU A 54 5.96 -8.85 1.26
CA LEU A 54 5.32 -8.10 0.17
C LEU A 54 4.30 -8.99 -0.54
N HIS A 55 3.03 -8.55 -0.52
CA HIS A 55 1.94 -9.18 -1.25
C HIS A 55 1.69 -8.53 -2.61
N GLY A 56 2.09 -7.27 -2.76
CA GLY A 56 2.06 -6.57 -4.03
C GLY A 56 2.78 -5.23 -3.92
N TRP A 57 3.19 -4.69 -5.06
CA TRP A 57 3.89 -3.41 -5.14
C TRP A 57 3.61 -2.73 -6.49
N CYS A 58 3.70 -1.41 -6.51
CA CYS A 58 3.65 -0.61 -7.71
C CYS A 58 4.52 0.63 -7.53
N LEU A 59 5.49 0.80 -8.43
CA LEU A 59 6.34 1.98 -8.49
C LEU A 59 5.84 2.87 -9.62
N LEU A 60 5.48 4.11 -9.28
CA LEU A 60 5.18 5.19 -10.21
C LEU A 60 6.32 6.21 -10.14
N PRO A 61 6.42 7.16 -11.10
CA PRO A 61 7.47 8.17 -11.08
C PRO A 61 7.54 8.94 -9.76
N ASP A 62 6.38 9.26 -9.17
CA ASP A 62 6.27 10.12 -8.00
C ASP A 62 5.98 9.38 -6.69
N ARG A 63 5.82 8.04 -6.71
CA ARG A 63 5.46 7.30 -5.49
C ARG A 63 5.73 5.81 -5.58
N LEU A 64 5.98 5.22 -4.40
CA LEU A 64 5.92 3.79 -4.16
C LEU A 64 4.63 3.46 -3.42
N ILE A 65 3.91 2.45 -3.90
CA ILE A 65 2.75 1.86 -3.22
C ILE A 65 3.03 0.37 -3.00
N CYS A 66 2.72 -0.17 -1.84
CA CYS A 66 2.81 -1.61 -1.59
C CYS A 66 1.72 -2.12 -0.64
N LEU A 67 1.29 -3.36 -0.86
CA LEU A 67 0.51 -4.14 0.09
C LEU A 67 1.44 -5.14 0.76
N CYS A 68 1.55 -5.08 2.08
CA CYS A 68 2.52 -5.86 2.82
C CYS A 68 2.06 -6.26 4.21
N THR A 69 2.59 -7.35 4.75
CA THR A 69 2.41 -7.73 6.15
C THR A 69 3.76 -7.60 6.88
N PRO A 70 3.96 -6.57 7.70
CA PRO A 70 5.19 -6.40 8.47
C PRO A 70 5.24 -7.39 9.64
N ALA A 71 6.39 -8.04 9.86
CA ALA A 71 6.56 -8.99 10.96
C ALA A 71 6.61 -8.33 12.36
N GLN A 72 6.98 -7.06 12.44
CA GLN A 72 6.98 -6.26 13.67
C GLN A 72 6.43 -4.85 13.42
N ALA A 73 6.07 -4.16 14.50
CA ALA A 73 5.50 -2.81 14.46
C ALA A 73 6.37 -1.77 13.72
N ASP A 74 7.69 -1.95 13.74
CA ASP A 74 8.64 -1.04 13.11
C ASP A 74 9.26 -1.56 11.81
N SER A 75 8.98 -2.81 11.40
CA SER A 75 9.54 -3.44 10.18
C SER A 75 9.32 -2.58 8.94
N LEU A 76 8.07 -2.15 8.69
CA LEU A 76 7.76 -1.30 7.55
C LEU A 76 8.44 0.07 7.66
N ALA A 77 8.55 0.64 8.87
CA ALA A 77 9.25 1.89 9.06
C ALA A 77 10.75 1.79 8.74
N ARG A 78 11.40 0.70 9.17
CA ARG A 78 12.80 0.42 8.88
C ARG A 78 13.03 0.16 7.39
N MET A 79 12.15 -0.59 6.73
CA MET A 79 12.16 -0.80 5.28
C MET A 79 12.14 0.53 4.52
N MET A 80 11.19 1.41 4.83
CA MET A 80 11.06 2.71 4.15
C MET A 80 12.26 3.62 4.44
N GLN A 81 12.83 3.57 5.65
CA GLN A 81 14.05 4.31 5.98
C GLN A 81 15.27 3.79 5.21
N ALA A 82 15.43 2.47 5.08
CA ALA A 82 16.52 1.87 4.32
C ALA A 82 16.43 2.25 2.84
N LEU A 83 15.23 2.19 2.26
CA LEU A 83 14.98 2.63 0.89
C LEU A 83 15.31 4.12 0.71
N GLY A 84 14.84 4.98 1.64
CA GLY A 84 15.12 6.41 1.61
C GLY A 84 16.62 6.73 1.65
N ARG A 85 17.42 6.00 2.43
CA ARG A 85 18.89 6.18 2.47
C ARG A 85 19.55 5.84 1.14
N LYS A 86 19.13 4.74 0.49
CA LYS A 86 19.67 4.33 -0.83
C LYS A 86 19.31 5.35 -1.91
N LEU A 87 18.07 5.81 -1.93
CA LEU A 87 17.63 6.88 -2.84
C LEU A 87 18.39 8.19 -2.61
N ALA A 88 18.60 8.59 -1.36
CA ALA A 88 19.33 9.81 -1.02
C ALA A 88 20.80 9.77 -1.49
N SER A 89 21.42 8.59 -1.51
CA SER A 89 22.78 8.43 -2.06
C SER A 89 22.87 8.53 -3.58
N ARG A 90 21.74 8.47 -4.30
CA ARG A 90 21.70 8.62 -5.77
C ARG A 90 21.15 9.98 -6.20
N GLN A 91 20.08 10.43 -5.56
CA GLN A 91 19.47 11.73 -5.81
C GLN A 91 20.25 12.78 -5.01
N MET A 92 21.29 13.32 -5.64
CA MET A 92 22.17 14.32 -5.05
C MET A 92 21.35 15.58 -4.70
N ALA A 93 20.96 15.68 -3.42
CA ALA A 93 20.29 16.79 -2.70
C ALA A 93 18.77 16.67 -2.47
N GLY A 94 18.38 17.01 -1.22
CA GLY A 94 16.98 17.15 -0.77
C GLY A 94 16.43 15.97 0.03
N ALA A 95 15.24 16.16 0.59
CA ALA A 95 14.49 15.05 1.21
C ALA A 95 13.93 14.14 0.11
N VAL A 96 14.21 12.84 0.17
CA VAL A 96 13.75 11.85 -0.83
C VAL A 96 12.24 11.70 -0.86
N PHE A 97 11.62 11.66 0.31
CA PHE A 97 10.17 11.48 0.44
C PHE A 97 9.50 12.80 0.81
N ASN A 98 8.34 13.04 0.20
CA ASN A 98 7.45 14.13 0.57
C ASN A 98 6.72 13.79 1.89
N GLY A 99 7.45 13.96 2.98
CA GLY A 99 6.99 13.65 4.33
C GLY A 99 7.06 12.16 4.68
N ARG A 100 6.19 11.73 5.60
CA ARG A 100 6.12 10.33 6.06
C ARG A 100 5.26 9.54 5.10
N TYR A 101 5.66 8.29 4.81
CA TYR A 101 4.75 7.34 4.15
C TYR A 101 3.43 7.24 4.92
N ARG A 102 2.33 7.04 4.20
CA ARG A 102 1.00 6.77 4.75
C ARG A 102 0.76 5.26 4.76
N CYS A 103 0.01 4.76 5.74
CA CYS A 103 -0.41 3.36 5.74
C CYS A 103 -1.81 3.20 6.31
N ALA A 104 -2.52 2.20 5.81
CA ALA A 104 -3.84 1.77 6.26
C ALA A 104 -3.82 0.26 6.53
N LEU A 105 -4.42 -0.19 7.63
CA LEU A 105 -4.64 -1.63 7.86
C LEU A 105 -5.74 -2.12 6.94
N VAL A 106 -5.60 -3.30 6.36
CA VAL A 106 -6.52 -3.85 5.36
C VAL A 106 -7.11 -5.15 5.90
N GLN A 107 -8.43 -5.28 5.89
CA GLN A 107 -9.13 -6.49 6.30
C GLN A 107 -8.90 -7.64 5.30
N PRO A 108 -8.28 -8.76 5.74
CA PRO A 108 -8.25 -10.01 4.97
C PRO A 108 -9.66 -10.54 4.66
N GLY A 109 -9.80 -11.25 3.55
CA GLY A 109 -11.03 -11.86 3.05
C GLY A 109 -11.96 -10.91 2.31
N GLN A 110 -11.83 -9.60 2.49
CA GLN A 110 -12.71 -8.60 1.86
C GLN A 110 -11.96 -7.56 1.04
N TRP A 111 -10.88 -6.99 1.57
CA TRP A 111 -10.24 -5.81 0.98
C TRP A 111 -8.90 -6.07 0.32
N ILE A 112 -8.32 -7.28 0.43
CA ILE A 112 -7.02 -7.57 -0.16
C ILE A 112 -7.03 -7.52 -1.69
N LEU A 113 -7.92 -8.26 -2.35
CA LEU A 113 -8.00 -8.25 -3.82
C LEU A 113 -8.37 -6.86 -4.36
N PRO A 114 -9.37 -6.14 -3.80
CA PRO A 114 -9.63 -4.76 -4.21
C PRO A 114 -8.43 -3.84 -4.03
N VAL A 115 -7.68 -3.95 -2.93
CA VAL A 115 -6.50 -3.10 -2.70
C VAL A 115 -5.36 -3.42 -3.67
N LEU A 116 -5.11 -4.70 -3.96
CA LEU A 116 -4.13 -5.10 -4.97
C LEU A 116 -4.50 -4.53 -6.34
N ALA A 117 -5.73 -4.75 -6.80
CA ALA A 117 -6.21 -4.24 -8.08
C ALA A 117 -6.21 -2.70 -8.14
N TRP A 118 -6.57 -2.02 -7.05
CA TRP A 118 -6.49 -0.57 -6.92
C TRP A 118 -5.05 -0.09 -7.13
N MET A 119 -4.08 -0.68 -6.42
CA MET A 119 -2.68 -0.28 -6.52
C MET A 119 -2.10 -0.54 -7.91
N GLU A 120 -2.36 -1.71 -8.48
CA GLU A 120 -1.80 -2.14 -9.76
C GLU A 120 -2.44 -1.46 -10.97
N SER A 121 -3.65 -0.92 -10.82
CA SER A 121 -4.29 -0.06 -11.83
C SER A 121 -3.80 1.39 -11.81
N ARG A 122 -2.98 1.80 -10.82
CA ARG A 122 -2.51 3.20 -10.73
C ARG A 122 -1.72 3.68 -11.96
N PRO A 123 -0.83 2.89 -12.59
CA PRO A 123 -0.15 3.31 -13.82
C PRO A 123 -1.13 3.60 -14.96
N VAL A 124 -2.21 2.82 -15.08
CA VAL A 124 -3.27 3.03 -16.08
C VAL A 124 -4.04 4.31 -15.78
N ALA A 125 -4.44 4.51 -14.51
CA ALA A 125 -5.12 5.73 -14.07
C ALA A 125 -4.24 7.00 -14.28
N ALA A 126 -2.91 6.85 -14.20
CA ALA A 126 -1.93 7.90 -14.47
C ALA A 126 -1.58 8.05 -15.96
N ARG A 127 -2.21 7.27 -16.86
CA ARG A 127 -1.93 7.23 -18.31
C ARG A 127 -0.48 6.89 -18.65
N LEU A 128 0.18 6.12 -17.80
CA LEU A 128 1.56 5.65 -17.98
C LEU A 128 1.64 4.33 -18.76
N ALA A 129 0.55 3.56 -18.77
CA ALA A 129 0.42 2.29 -19.47
C ALA A 129 -1.02 2.09 -19.97
N PRO A 130 -1.22 1.35 -21.08
CA PRO A 130 -2.56 1.04 -21.60
C PRO A 130 -3.36 0.09 -20.68
N ASP A 131 -2.67 -0.79 -19.97
CA ASP A 131 -3.22 -1.73 -19.00
C ASP A 131 -2.20 -2.02 -17.88
N ALA A 132 -2.63 -2.74 -16.84
CA ALA A 132 -1.79 -3.01 -15.68
C ALA A 132 -0.63 -3.98 -15.98
N GLU A 133 -0.78 -4.89 -16.94
CA GLU A 133 0.27 -5.85 -17.31
C GLU A 133 1.38 -5.16 -18.14
N ALA A 134 1.03 -4.12 -18.89
CA ALA A 134 1.97 -3.33 -19.67
C ALA A 134 2.92 -2.47 -18.81
N TRP A 135 2.65 -2.27 -17.52
CA TRP A 135 3.54 -1.56 -16.62
C TRP A 135 4.53 -2.52 -15.92
N PRO A 136 5.84 -2.51 -16.27
CA PRO A 136 6.79 -3.50 -15.78
C PRO A 136 7.11 -3.33 -14.29
N TRP A 137 6.98 -2.11 -13.75
CA TRP A 137 7.32 -1.80 -12.37
C TRP A 137 6.11 -1.94 -11.42
N SER A 138 5.41 -3.05 -11.54
CA SER A 138 4.36 -3.48 -10.61
C SER A 138 4.29 -5.00 -10.47
N SER A 139 3.60 -5.47 -9.44
CA SER A 139 3.30 -6.90 -9.26
C SER A 139 2.20 -7.44 -10.18
N ALA A 140 1.55 -6.61 -11.01
CA ALA A 140 0.40 -7.02 -11.82
C ALA A 140 0.69 -8.25 -12.68
N ARG A 141 1.82 -8.22 -13.41
CA ARG A 141 2.25 -9.34 -14.27
C ARG A 141 2.49 -10.64 -13.50
N ALA A 142 2.92 -10.56 -12.24
CA ALA A 142 3.10 -11.75 -11.41
C ALA A 142 1.75 -12.32 -10.97
N HIS A 143 0.78 -11.47 -10.61
CA HIS A 143 -0.57 -11.89 -10.23
C HIS A 143 -1.43 -12.34 -11.43
N THR A 144 -1.17 -11.85 -12.64
CA THR A 144 -1.87 -12.33 -13.84
C THR A 144 -1.18 -13.51 -14.52
N GLY A 145 0.03 -13.87 -14.08
CA GLY A 145 0.81 -14.95 -14.68
C GLY A 145 1.57 -14.56 -15.96
N SER A 146 1.57 -13.27 -16.33
CA SER A 146 2.35 -12.72 -17.45
C SER A 146 3.84 -12.52 -17.13
N LEU A 147 4.28 -12.86 -15.92
CA LEU A 147 5.69 -12.94 -15.50
C LEU A 147 5.95 -14.28 -14.81
N ILE A 148 6.75 -15.15 -15.46
CA ILE A 148 7.11 -16.48 -14.96
C ILE A 148 8.63 -16.69 -15.11
N PRO A 149 9.35 -17.10 -14.04
CA PRO A 149 8.86 -17.23 -12.67
C PRO A 149 8.58 -15.87 -12.04
N ALA A 150 7.61 -15.82 -11.11
CA ALA A 150 7.38 -14.64 -10.30
C ALA A 150 8.61 -14.35 -9.40
N PRO A 151 8.87 -13.09 -9.03
CA PRO A 151 10.00 -12.76 -8.17
C PRO A 151 9.91 -13.48 -6.82
N ALA A 152 10.98 -14.14 -6.38
CA ALA A 152 10.99 -14.96 -5.16
C ALA A 152 10.71 -14.18 -3.86
N TRP A 153 10.84 -12.85 -3.88
CA TRP A 153 10.53 -11.98 -2.75
C TRP A 153 9.06 -11.55 -2.68
N LEU A 154 8.28 -11.78 -3.74
CA LEU A 154 6.84 -11.52 -3.78
C LEU A 154 6.08 -12.75 -3.25
N HIS A 155 5.25 -12.53 -2.23
CA HIS A 155 4.51 -13.59 -1.54
C HIS A 155 3.01 -13.31 -1.64
N ASN A 156 2.31 -14.06 -2.50
CA ASN A 156 0.86 -13.91 -2.65
C ASN A 156 0.13 -14.07 -1.31
N HIS A 157 -0.78 -13.15 -1.00
CA HIS A 157 -1.61 -13.21 0.19
C HIS A 157 -2.60 -14.39 0.12
N PRO A 158 -3.00 -15.03 1.25
CA PRO A 158 -4.05 -16.05 1.32
C PRO A 158 -5.29 -15.79 0.45
N ASP A 159 -5.77 -14.55 0.39
CA ASP A 159 -6.95 -14.20 -0.41
C ASP A 159 -6.74 -14.34 -1.92
N TYR A 160 -5.53 -14.13 -2.42
CA TYR A 160 -5.19 -14.42 -3.81
C TYR A 160 -5.22 -15.93 -4.07
N TRP A 161 -4.76 -16.76 -3.14
CA TRP A 161 -4.86 -18.22 -3.28
C TRP A 161 -6.32 -18.71 -3.31
N ARG A 162 -7.24 -17.96 -2.71
CA ARG A 162 -8.67 -18.30 -2.63
C ARG A 162 -9.49 -17.82 -3.84
N CYS A 163 -8.93 -17.01 -4.75
CA CYS A 163 -9.67 -16.51 -5.92
C CYS A 163 -9.80 -17.53 -7.06
N GLY A 164 -9.16 -18.70 -6.94
CA GLY A 164 -9.25 -19.77 -7.92
C GLY A 164 -8.67 -21.09 -7.38
N ASN A 165 -9.10 -22.21 -7.96
CA ASN A 165 -8.69 -23.54 -7.51
C ASN A 165 -7.34 -23.96 -8.09
N THR A 166 -7.06 -23.57 -9.34
CA THR A 166 -5.77 -23.80 -10.00
C THR A 166 -4.98 -22.49 -10.16
N PRO A 167 -3.66 -22.55 -10.42
CA PRO A 167 -2.88 -21.36 -10.76
C PRO A 167 -3.48 -20.57 -11.94
N PHE A 168 -3.95 -21.26 -12.99
CA PHE A 168 -4.54 -20.62 -14.16
C PHE A 168 -5.88 -19.95 -13.83
N ASP A 169 -6.73 -20.59 -13.02
CA ASP A 169 -8.01 -20.00 -12.60
C ASP A 169 -7.78 -18.71 -11.80
N ARG A 170 -6.79 -18.71 -10.89
CA ARG A 170 -6.44 -17.51 -10.10
C ARG A 170 -5.97 -16.38 -10.98
N GLN A 171 -5.07 -16.68 -11.92
CA GLN A 171 -4.54 -15.71 -12.88
C GLN A 171 -5.65 -15.14 -13.77
N ALA A 172 -6.57 -15.98 -14.24
CA ALA A 172 -7.71 -15.56 -15.04
C ALA A 172 -8.70 -14.71 -14.24
N ALA A 173 -9.07 -15.14 -13.03
CA ALA A 173 -9.95 -14.40 -12.13
C ALA A 173 -9.35 -13.04 -11.75
N TYR A 174 -8.05 -12.99 -11.50
CA TYR A 174 -7.36 -11.74 -11.17
C TYR A 174 -7.23 -10.80 -12.37
N ARG A 175 -6.95 -11.33 -13.56
CA ARG A 175 -6.98 -10.54 -14.81
C ARG A 175 -8.36 -9.94 -15.06
N GLN A 176 -9.42 -10.72 -14.83
CA GLN A 176 -10.80 -10.23 -14.94
C GLN A 176 -11.07 -9.11 -13.94
N LEU A 177 -10.62 -9.23 -12.69
CA LEU A 177 -10.75 -8.17 -11.69
C LEU A 177 -10.04 -6.87 -12.11
N LEU A 178 -8.83 -6.96 -12.68
CA LEU A 178 -8.12 -5.77 -13.19
C LEU A 178 -8.83 -5.14 -14.39
N HIS A 179 -9.39 -5.97 -15.27
CA HIS A 179 -10.15 -5.53 -16.44
C HIS A 179 -11.47 -4.84 -16.05
N ASP A 180 -12.25 -5.48 -15.17
CA ASP A 180 -13.54 -4.94 -14.70
C ASP A 180 -13.35 -3.67 -13.85
N GLY A 181 -12.19 -3.56 -13.22
CA GLY A 181 -11.84 -2.46 -12.34
C GLY A 181 -12.63 -2.49 -11.04
N LEU A 182 -12.55 -1.38 -10.31
CA LEU A 182 -13.23 -1.23 -9.02
C LEU A 182 -14.39 -0.25 -9.16
N SER A 183 -15.43 -0.47 -8.35
CA SER A 183 -16.47 0.54 -8.19
C SER A 183 -15.88 1.82 -7.59
N ARG A 184 -16.47 2.97 -7.95
CA ARG A 184 -16.09 4.28 -7.39
C ARG A 184 -16.13 4.29 -5.86
N GLU A 185 -17.08 3.57 -5.26
CA GLU A 185 -17.18 3.46 -3.80
C GLU A 185 -15.95 2.74 -3.21
N GLN A 186 -15.54 1.60 -3.79
CA GLN A 186 -14.36 0.87 -3.35
C GLN A 186 -13.09 1.74 -3.46
N GLU A 187 -12.90 2.41 -4.60
CA GLU A 187 -11.75 3.30 -4.79
C GLU A 187 -11.72 4.43 -3.76
N GLN A 188 -12.88 5.06 -3.50
CA GLN A 188 -13.00 6.13 -2.53
C GLN A 188 -12.70 5.64 -1.11
N ARG A 189 -13.19 4.46 -0.73
CA ARG A 189 -12.92 3.86 0.58
C ARG A 189 -11.44 3.57 0.78
N ILE A 190 -10.78 2.99 -0.24
CA ILE A 190 -9.33 2.72 -0.20
C ILE A 190 -8.56 4.04 -0.06
N ALA A 191 -8.85 5.03 -0.89
CA ALA A 191 -8.18 6.33 -0.87
C ALA A 191 -8.37 7.06 0.47
N THR A 192 -9.60 7.08 1.02
CA THR A 192 -9.89 7.71 2.31
C THR A 192 -9.20 7.00 3.46
N ALA A 193 -9.18 5.67 3.48
CA ALA A 193 -8.47 4.91 4.50
C ALA A 193 -6.96 5.20 4.46
N LEU A 194 -6.35 5.20 3.27
CA LEU A 194 -4.93 5.48 3.09
C LEU A 194 -4.55 6.91 3.46
N GLN A 195 -5.33 7.90 3.01
CA GLN A 195 -5.10 9.32 3.32
C GLN A 195 -5.24 9.59 4.82
N GLY A 196 -6.28 9.03 5.45
CA GLY A 196 -6.53 9.16 6.87
C GLY A 196 -5.63 8.29 7.76
N GLN A 197 -4.94 7.31 7.17
CA GLN A 197 -4.15 6.28 7.86
C GLN A 197 -5.00 5.46 8.85
N TRP A 198 -6.18 5.05 8.40
CA TRP A 198 -7.16 4.29 9.16
C TRP A 198 -7.22 2.84 8.72
N ALA A 199 -7.93 2.00 9.46
CA ALA A 199 -8.22 0.65 9.02
C ALA A 199 -9.35 0.65 7.96
N LEU A 200 -9.18 -0.20 6.95
CA LEU A 200 -10.11 -0.46 5.87
C LEU A 200 -10.76 -1.83 6.10
N GLY A 201 -12.04 -1.81 6.45
CA GLY A 201 -12.83 -3.01 6.70
C GLY A 201 -14.27 -2.69 7.06
N ASP A 202 -14.99 -3.72 7.48
CA ASP A 202 -16.33 -3.63 8.06
C ASP A 202 -16.31 -3.22 9.54
N ALA A 203 -17.50 -2.95 10.10
CA ALA A 203 -17.62 -2.51 11.49
C ALA A 203 -17.07 -3.56 12.49
N ALA A 204 -17.32 -4.85 12.24
CA ALA A 204 -16.89 -5.93 13.13
C ALA A 204 -15.36 -6.07 13.15
N PHE A 205 -14.70 -5.90 12.01
CA PHE A 205 -13.25 -5.86 11.89
C PHE A 205 -12.65 -4.68 12.64
N LEU A 206 -13.27 -3.50 12.51
CA LEU A 206 -12.81 -2.28 13.16
C LEU A 206 -12.96 -2.37 14.69
N GLU A 207 -14.04 -2.99 15.19
CA GLU A 207 -14.23 -3.28 16.61
C GLU A 207 -13.17 -4.26 17.14
N ARG A 208 -12.90 -5.37 16.44
CA ARG A 208 -11.85 -6.32 16.82
C ARG A 208 -10.46 -5.67 16.84
N LEU A 209 -10.16 -4.86 15.83
CA LEU A 209 -8.89 -4.14 15.73
C LEU A 209 -8.72 -3.10 16.84
N ALA A 210 -9.80 -2.48 17.33
CA ALA A 210 -9.70 -1.48 18.39
C ALA A 210 -9.07 -2.03 19.68
N GLY A 211 -9.18 -3.34 19.93
CA GLY A 211 -8.58 -4.00 21.10
C GLY A 211 -7.09 -4.33 20.96
N THR A 212 -6.56 -4.43 19.74
CA THR A 212 -5.18 -4.86 19.47
C THR A 212 -4.32 -3.80 18.79
N ALA A 213 -4.94 -2.77 18.23
CA ALA A 213 -4.25 -1.73 17.48
C ALA A 213 -3.49 -0.77 18.38
N SER A 214 -2.33 -0.32 17.89
CA SER A 214 -1.48 0.68 18.56
C SER A 214 -2.14 2.07 18.76
N ARG A 215 -3.24 2.34 18.05
CA ARG A 215 -4.03 3.59 18.16
C ARG A 215 -5.46 3.38 17.65
N ARG A 216 -6.29 4.41 17.78
CA ARG A 216 -7.63 4.43 17.17
C ARG A 216 -7.58 4.08 15.69
N VAL A 217 -8.42 3.13 15.30
CA VAL A 217 -8.49 2.55 13.95
C VAL A 217 -9.39 3.33 13.01
N GLN A 218 -10.16 4.29 13.55
CA GLN A 218 -11.06 5.17 12.83
C GLN A 218 -10.89 6.63 13.29
N PRO A 219 -11.24 7.62 12.43
CA PRO A 219 -11.31 9.00 12.86
C PRO A 219 -12.37 9.17 13.95
N GLY A 220 -12.06 9.96 14.98
CA GLY A 220 -13.06 10.33 15.98
C GLY A 220 -14.23 11.11 15.35
N LYS A 221 -15.42 11.03 15.94
CA LYS A 221 -16.56 11.88 15.53
C LYS A 221 -16.11 13.34 15.53
N ARG A 222 -16.17 14.01 14.38
CA ARG A 222 -15.92 15.46 14.28
C ARG A 222 -17.03 16.19 15.05
N GLY A 223 -16.68 16.83 16.16
CA GLY A 223 -17.61 17.66 16.94
C GLY A 223 -17.01 18.20 18.23
N ARG A 224 -17.31 19.48 18.53
CA ARG A 224 -17.05 20.12 19.83
C ARG A 224 -17.66 19.25 20.95
N PRO A 225 -16.98 19.06 22.11
CA PRO A 225 -17.59 18.39 23.26
C PRO A 225 -18.96 18.99 23.53
N ARG A 226 -19.99 18.14 23.65
CA ARG A 226 -21.34 18.58 23.99
C ARG A 226 -21.23 19.30 25.34
N LYS A 227 -21.53 20.60 25.38
CA LYS A 227 -21.48 21.40 26.61
C LYS A 227 -22.47 20.77 27.59
N THR A 228 -21.96 20.07 28.60
CA THR A 228 -22.78 19.59 29.72
C THR A 228 -23.37 20.83 30.37
N ALA A 229 -24.69 21.01 30.27
CA ALA A 229 -25.36 22.05 31.02
C ALA A 229 -25.18 21.72 32.49
N ALA A 230 -24.49 22.60 33.23
CA ALA A 230 -24.40 22.49 34.67
C ALA A 230 -25.81 22.52 35.23
N ALA A 231 -26.18 21.46 35.97
CA ALA A 231 -27.41 21.43 36.73
C ALA A 231 -27.35 22.57 37.75
N SER A 232 -28.24 23.54 37.59
CA SER A 232 -28.49 24.56 38.60
C SER A 232 -29.15 23.89 39.81
N SER A 233 -28.39 23.71 40.88
CA SER A 233 -28.92 23.42 42.21
C SER A 233 -29.72 24.64 42.70
N ARG A 234 -30.98 24.40 43.08
CA ARG A 234 -31.81 25.34 43.84
C ARG A 234 -31.34 25.43 45.28
#